data_AF-A0A932XR94-F1
#
_entry.id   AF-A0A932XR94-F1
#
_cell.length_a   1.000
_cell.length_b   1.000
_cell.length_c   1.000
_cell.angle_alpha   90.00
_cell.angle_beta   90.00
_cell.angle_gamma   90.00
#
_symmetry.space_group_name_H-M   'P 1'
#
loop_
_entity.id
_entity.type
_entity.pdbx_description
1 polymer ?
#
loop_
_entity_poly.entity_id
_entity_poly.type
_entity_poly.pdbx_seq_one_letter_code
_entity_poly.pdbx_strand_id
1 'polypeptide(L)'
;GLTVAGKTGTAQKLEPTGRYSHSRFVASFVGFGPVPDSRFVIAISVDEPRPIYFGGSVSAPMFKRMVEQLASYWGLERAPAPHMDTVAQLP
;
A
#
# COMPACT_ATOMS: atom_id res chain seq x y z
N GLY A 1 5.73 -5.65 -15.42
CA GLY A 1 6.07 -5.38 -14.01
C GLY A 1 5.53 -6.52 -13.16
N LEU A 2 5.71 -6.49 -11.84
CA LEU A 2 5.03 -7.45 -10.96
C LEU A 2 3.62 -6.94 -10.69
N THR A 3 2.60 -7.78 -10.90
CA THR A 3 1.22 -7.44 -10.53
C THR A 3 1.08 -7.57 -9.03
N VAL A 4 0.71 -6.47 -8.37
CA VAL A 4 0.51 -6.40 -6.91
C VAL A 4 -0.83 -5.77 -6.61
N ALA A 5 -1.43 -6.16 -5.49
CA ALA A 5 -2.64 -5.55 -4.98
C ALA A 5 -2.37 -4.92 -3.61
N GLY A 6 -3.07 -3.84 -3.29
CA GLY A 6 -2.91 -3.20 -1.99
C GLY A 6 -3.84 -2.02 -1.78
N LYS A 7 -3.88 -1.54 -0.54
CA LYS A 7 -4.73 -0.45 -0.11
C LYS A 7 -3.98 0.51 0.81
N THR A 8 -4.23 1.79 0.60
CA THR A 8 -3.78 2.88 1.46
C THR A 8 -4.70 3.03 2.69
N GLY A 9 -4.09 3.38 3.82
CA GLY A 9 -4.78 3.80 5.04
C GLY A 9 -4.25 5.14 5.55
N THR A 10 -5.12 5.92 6.16
CA THR A 10 -4.77 7.19 6.83
C THR A 10 -5.71 7.35 8.00
N ALA A 11 -5.19 7.27 9.21
CA ALA A 11 -5.98 7.29 10.43
C ALA A 11 -5.60 8.49 11.30
N GLN A 12 -6.59 9.19 11.83
CA GLN A 12 -6.37 10.22 12.85
C GLN A 12 -6.17 9.55 14.20
N LYS A 13 -5.15 10.00 14.94
CA LYS A 13 -4.95 9.54 16.33
C LYS A 13 -5.97 10.18 17.27
N LEU A 14 -6.21 9.52 18.40
CA LEU A 14 -7.01 10.08 19.49
C LEU A 14 -6.15 11.01 20.35
N GLU A 15 -6.65 12.20 20.64
CA GLU A 15 -6.05 13.09 21.63
C GLU A 15 -6.55 12.76 23.04
N PRO A 16 -5.83 13.17 24.11
CA PRO A 16 -6.28 12.96 25.50
C PRO A 16 -7.67 13.54 25.80
N THR A 17 -8.13 14.50 25.00
CA THR A 17 -9.48 15.10 25.07
C THR A 17 -10.60 14.17 24.58
N GLY A 18 -10.26 12.99 24.06
CA GLY A 18 -11.22 12.05 23.46
C GLY A 18 -11.65 12.43 22.03
N ARG A 19 -11.05 13.45 21.42
CA ARG A 19 -11.32 13.87 20.05
C ARG A 19 -10.21 13.41 19.10
N TYR A 20 -10.54 13.24 17.81
CA TYR A 20 -9.53 12.96 16.80
C TYR A 20 -8.60 14.15 16.59
N SER A 21 -7.31 13.87 16.44
CA SER A 21 -6.28 14.86 16.17
C SER A 21 -6.43 15.43 14.77
N HIS A 22 -6.23 16.74 14.64
CA HIS A 22 -6.12 17.42 13.36
C HIS A 22 -4.68 17.44 12.81
N SER A 23 -3.69 16.92 13.58
CA SER A 23 -2.27 17.00 13.21
C SER A 23 -1.49 15.70 13.39
N ARG A 24 -2.03 14.72 14.13
CA ARG A 24 -1.39 13.44 14.41
C ARG A 24 -2.11 12.34 13.66
N PHE A 25 -1.40 11.74 12.72
CA PHE A 25 -1.94 10.72 11.83
C PHE A 25 -1.04 9.49 11.84
N VAL A 26 -1.62 8.35 11.47
CA VAL A 26 -0.88 7.15 11.07
C VAL A 26 -1.11 6.97 9.58
N ALA A 27 -0.04 6.98 8.81
CA ALA A 27 -0.06 6.67 7.39
C ALA A 27 0.26 5.20 7.19
N SER A 28 -0.55 4.49 6.41
CA SER A 28 -0.34 3.05 6.20
C SER A 28 -0.58 2.60 4.78
N PHE A 29 0.03 1.47 4.45
CA PHE A 29 -0.22 0.72 3.23
C PHE A 29 -0.12 -0.76 3.54
N VAL A 30 -1.11 -1.53 3.09
CA VAL A 30 -1.05 -3.00 3.13
C VAL A 30 -1.22 -3.51 1.72
N GLY A 31 -0.33 -4.37 1.28
CA GLY A 31 -0.42 -4.99 -0.03
C GLY A 31 0.28 -6.33 -0.09
N PHE A 32 0.03 -7.05 -1.17
CA PHE A 32 0.53 -8.38 -1.39
C PHE A 32 0.82 -8.63 -2.87
N GLY A 33 1.65 -9.63 -3.13
CA GLY A 33 1.97 -10.03 -4.49
C GLY A 33 2.96 -11.19 -4.57
N PRO A 34 3.26 -11.67 -5.78
CA PRO A 34 2.55 -11.35 -7.04
C PRO A 34 1.07 -11.81 -6.98
N VAL A 35 0.21 -11.30 -7.86
CA VAL A 35 -1.18 -11.78 -7.99
C VAL A 35 -1.30 -12.53 -9.31
N PRO A 36 -1.96 -13.71 -9.37
CA PRO A 36 -2.79 -14.34 -8.33
C PRO A 36 -2.04 -15.18 -7.29
N ASP A 37 -0.85 -15.70 -7.59
CA ASP A 37 -0.10 -16.55 -6.66
C ASP A 37 0.79 -15.72 -5.72
N SER A 38 0.22 -15.33 -4.58
CA SER A 38 0.85 -14.40 -3.63
C SER A 38 1.94 -15.05 -2.79
N ARG A 39 3.11 -14.41 -2.78
CA ARG A 39 4.33 -14.88 -2.10
C ARG A 39 4.76 -13.98 -0.96
N PHE A 40 4.27 -12.74 -0.92
CA PHE A 40 4.49 -11.82 0.19
C PHE A 40 3.23 -11.03 0.52
N VAL A 41 3.19 -10.59 1.78
CA VAL A 41 2.36 -9.49 2.28
C VAL A 41 3.31 -8.47 2.91
N ILE A 42 3.11 -7.20 2.60
CA ILE A 42 3.84 -6.08 3.20
C ILE A 42 2.81 -5.18 3.88
N ALA A 43 2.99 -4.94 5.16
CA ALA A 43 2.26 -3.94 5.93
C ALA A 43 3.22 -2.84 6.37
N ILE A 44 2.87 -1.60 6.05
CA ILE A 44 3.64 -0.40 6.39
C ILE A 44 2.77 0.46 7.28
N SER A 45 3.31 0.86 8.42
CA SER A 45 2.72 1.84 9.32
C SER A 45 3.77 2.88 9.67
N VAL A 46 3.48 4.14 9.36
CA VAL A 46 4.35 5.27 9.67
C VAL A 46 3.63 6.15 10.69
N ASP A 47 4.26 6.32 11.83
CA ASP A 47 3.70 7.06 12.95
C ASP A 47 3.99 8.56 12.83
N GLU A 48 2.93 9.37 12.89
CA GLU A 48 2.98 10.84 12.84
C GLU A 48 3.89 11.42 11.73
N PRO A 49 3.76 10.98 10.46
CA PRO A 49 4.59 11.49 9.37
C PRO A 49 4.35 12.98 9.13
N ARG A 50 5.44 13.69 8.80
CA ARG A 50 5.43 15.13 8.50
C ARG A 50 6.32 15.44 7.30
N PRO A 51 6.01 16.50 6.52
CA PRO A 51 4.81 17.34 6.61
C PRO A 51 3.57 16.72 5.95
N ILE A 52 3.73 15.68 5.13
CA ILE A 52 2.64 15.00 4.41
C ILE A 52 2.24 13.73 5.17
N TYR A 53 0.93 13.48 5.30
CA TYR A 53 0.39 12.38 6.13
C TYR A 53 -0.52 11.38 5.39
N PHE A 54 -0.83 11.62 4.11
CA PHE A 54 -1.64 10.67 3.35
C PHE A 54 -0.86 9.37 3.08
N GLY A 55 -1.46 8.22 3.39
CA GLY A 55 -0.86 6.90 3.20
C GLY A 55 -0.43 6.63 1.74
N GLY A 56 -1.14 7.21 0.78
CA GLY A 56 -0.75 7.16 -0.63
C GLY A 56 0.58 7.88 -0.92
N SER A 57 0.82 9.02 -0.28
CA SER A 57 2.04 9.80 -0.48
C SER A 57 3.22 9.29 0.35
N VAL A 58 2.95 8.82 1.57
CA VAL A 58 3.99 8.39 2.52
C VAL A 58 4.34 6.92 2.31
N SER A 59 3.35 6.03 2.39
CA SER A 59 3.57 4.59 2.51
C SER A 59 3.61 3.86 1.16
N ALA A 60 2.87 4.31 0.14
CA ALA A 60 2.85 3.64 -1.16
C ALA A 60 4.22 3.62 -1.89
N PRO A 61 5.04 4.70 -1.88
CA PRO A 61 6.39 4.65 -2.45
C PRO A 61 7.32 3.68 -1.71
N MET A 62 7.14 3.52 -0.40
CA MET A 62 7.89 2.53 0.39
C MET A 62 7.52 1.11 -0.02
N PHE A 63 6.22 0.83 -0.19
CA PHE A 63 5.73 -0.46 -0.67
C PHE A 63 6.34 -0.83 -2.04
N LYS A 64 6.32 0.11 -3.01
CA LYS A 64 6.93 -0.10 -4.33
C LYS A 64 8.41 -0.52 -4.23
N ARG A 65 9.21 0.18 -3.41
CA ARG A 65 10.63 -0.14 -3.23
C ARG A 65 10.86 -1.52 -2.62
N MET A 66 10.06 -1.88 -1.61
CA MET A 66 10.13 -3.21 -1.00
C MET A 66 9.75 -4.31 -1.99
N VAL A 67 8.70 -4.11 -2.79
CA VAL A 67 8.30 -5.05 -3.85
C VAL A 67 9.42 -5.23 -4.87
N GLU A 68 10.06 -4.14 -5.32
CA GLU A 68 11.19 -4.21 -6.25
C GLU A 68 12.37 -5.01 -5.68
N GLN A 69 12.67 -4.81 -4.39
CA GLN A 69 13.72 -5.57 -3.69
C GLN A 69 13.36 -7.05 -3.53
N LEU A 70 12.14 -7.37 -3.10
CA LEU A 70 11.67 -8.76 -2.95
C LEU A 70 11.62 -9.48 -4.30
N ALA A 71 11.16 -8.81 -5.36
CA ALA A 71 11.13 -9.38 -6.70
C ALA A 71 12.54 -9.72 -7.18
N SER A 72 13.51 -8.82 -6.96
CA SER A 72 14.92 -9.08 -7.28
C SER A 72 15.52 -10.20 -6.43
N TYR A 73 15.20 -10.23 -5.13
CA TYR A 73 15.79 -11.18 -4.19
C TYR A 73 15.30 -12.62 -4.41
N TRP A 74 14.02 -12.80 -4.70
CA TRP A 74 13.42 -14.12 -4.95
C TRP A 74 13.35 -14.52 -6.42
N GLY A 75 13.90 -13.70 -7.32
CA GLY A 75 13.84 -13.96 -8.77
C GLY A 75 12.39 -14.06 -9.28
N LEU A 76 11.47 -13.28 -8.71
CA LEU A 76 10.07 -13.33 -9.12
C LEU A 76 9.93 -12.80 -10.55
N GLU A 77 9.52 -13.69 -11.45
CA GLU A 77 9.33 -13.36 -12.85
C GLU A 77 8.17 -12.38 -13.06
N ARG A 78 8.28 -11.59 -14.12
CA ARG A 78 7.25 -10.67 -14.58
C ARG A 78 6.11 -11.49 -15.19
N ALA A 79 5.15 -11.91 -14.38
CA ALA A 79 3.90 -12.41 -14.93
C ALA A 79 3.29 -11.31 -15.83
N PRO A 80 2.85 -11.62 -17.06
CA PRO A 80 2.08 -10.67 -17.85
C PRO A 80 0.88 -10.22 -17.00
N ALA A 81 0.61 -8.92 -16.98
CA ALA A 81 -0.51 -8.40 -16.22
C ALA A 81 -1.78 -9.16 -16.65
N PRO A 82 -2.58 -9.70 -15.70
CA PRO A 82 -3.84 -10.33 -16.08
C PRO A 82 -4.64 -9.32 -16.90
N HIS A 83 -5.16 -9.76 -18.06
CA HIS A 83 -6.11 -8.99 -18.84
C HIS A 83 -7.37 -8.85 -17.98
N MET A 84 -7.44 -7.80 -17.17
CA MET A 84 -8.66 -7.46 -16.46
C MET A 84 -9.54 -6.79 -17.49
N ASP A 85 -10.50 -7.54 -18.04
CA ASP A 85 -11.58 -6.95 -18.81
C ASP A 85 -12.24 -5.91 -17.90
N THR A 86 -12.00 -4.64 -18.23
CA THR A 86 -12.64 -3.49 -17.59
C THR A 86 -14.12 -3.82 -17.48
N VAL A 87 -14.63 -3.85 -16.24
CA VAL A 87 -16.05 -4.11 -15.96
C VAL A 87 -16.87 -3.33 -16.97
N ALA A 88 -17.57 -4.06 -17.83
CA ALA A 88 -18.50 -3.51 -18.80
C ALA A 88 -19.33 -2.45 -18.07
N GLN A 89 -19.35 -1.24 -18.64
CA GLN A 89 -20.24 -0.16 -18.20
C GLN A 89 -21.64 -0.76 -18.06
N LEU A 90 -22.09 -0.95 -16.82
CA LEU A 90 -23.48 -1.25 -16.54
C LEU A 90 -24.30 0.00 -16.93
N PRO A 91 -25.47 -0.20 -17.55
CA PRO A 91 -26.30 0.89 -18.08
C PRO A 91 -26.77 1.88 -17.01
#